data_AF-A0A8J3QLW0-F1
#
_entry.id   AF-A0A8J3QLW0-F1
#
_cell.length_a   1.000
_cell.length_b   1.000
_cell.length_c   1.000
_cell.angle_alpha   90.00
_cell.angle_beta   90.00
_cell.angle_gamma   90.00
#
_symmetry.space_group_name_H-M   'P 1'
#
loop_
_entity.id
_entity.type
_entity.pdbx_description
1 polymer ?
#
loop_
_entity_poly.entity_id
_entity_poly.type
_entity_poly.pdbx_seq_one_letter_code
_entity_poly.pdbx_strand_id
1 'polypeptide(L)'
;MKQRPALTNLIYIGGFYVSLSDADVAADLAPAGLHFVARDRAAIRIPVEAANLAPCCRDEDGRIDGPSVDLDDSDRAGKINAQWFRLATGSGLFDEHREFLLEVDYSEAPDEPELAWVRVQLSDEWDIAGSGASALGSYGVPEFSALSIDERVLMRTTRWGNGTVSSLVVPSPVKVSTIRNYVEWMTNSSFYPFAVQEAARVWLTTR
;
A
#
# COMPACT_ATOMS: atom_id res chain seq x y z
N MET A 1 7.52 -62.31 11.77
CA MET A 1 8.61 -61.44 11.28
C MET A 1 8.04 -60.49 10.24
N LYS A 2 7.83 -59.22 10.61
CA LYS A 2 7.82 -58.04 9.72
C LYS A 2 7.77 -56.80 10.62
N GLN A 3 8.91 -56.12 10.72
CA GLN A 3 9.11 -54.87 11.44
C GLN A 3 8.17 -53.78 10.89
N ARG A 4 7.56 -53.02 11.79
CA ARG A 4 7.10 -51.66 11.51
C ARG A 4 8.33 -50.74 11.48
N PRO A 5 8.55 -49.90 10.46
CA PRO A 5 9.45 -48.78 10.61
C PRO A 5 8.76 -47.67 11.42
N ALA A 6 9.56 -47.06 12.26
CA ALA A 6 9.18 -46.07 13.24
C ALA A 6 8.82 -44.72 12.60
N LEU A 7 7.95 -44.01 13.32
CA LEU A 7 7.64 -42.58 13.17
C LEU A 7 8.94 -41.77 13.04
N THR A 8 9.12 -41.09 11.92
CA THR A 8 10.11 -40.02 11.81
C THR A 8 9.40 -38.72 12.09
N ASN A 9 9.71 -38.14 13.25
CA ASN A 9 9.37 -36.79 13.63
C ASN A 9 9.85 -35.81 12.54
N LEU A 10 8.91 -35.20 11.81
CA LEU A 10 9.19 -33.98 11.06
C LEU A 10 9.23 -32.84 12.09
N ILE A 11 10.46 -32.45 12.44
CA ILE A 11 10.74 -31.23 13.18
C ILE A 11 10.36 -30.07 12.25
N TYR A 12 9.37 -29.28 12.64
CA TYR A 12 9.10 -27.98 12.05
C TYR A 12 10.27 -27.07 12.45
N ILE A 13 11.29 -26.98 11.60
CA ILE A 13 12.34 -25.97 11.74
C ILE A 13 11.76 -24.72 11.11
N GLY A 14 11.54 -23.68 11.93
CA GLY A 14 10.95 -22.42 11.53
C GLY A 14 11.57 -21.91 10.23
N GLY A 15 10.74 -21.73 9.21
CA GLY A 15 11.12 -21.08 7.97
C GLY A 15 11.45 -19.63 8.30
N PHE A 16 12.70 -19.25 8.11
CA PHE A 16 13.05 -17.84 7.96
C PHE A 16 12.47 -17.43 6.61
N TYR A 17 11.27 -16.83 6.62
CA TYR A 17 10.80 -16.05 5.48
C TYR A 17 11.78 -14.89 5.32
N VAL A 18 12.35 -14.74 4.13
CA VAL A 18 13.34 -13.68 3.88
C VAL A 18 12.55 -12.53 3.29
N SER A 19 12.57 -11.36 3.95
CA SER A 19 11.91 -10.17 3.40
C SER A 19 12.38 -9.90 1.97
N LEU A 20 11.47 -9.45 1.11
CA LEU A 20 11.77 -9.07 -0.26
C LEU A 20 12.94 -8.05 -0.29
N SER A 21 13.81 -8.16 -1.27
CA SER A 21 14.82 -7.15 -1.51
C SER A 21 14.23 -5.96 -2.28
N ASP A 22 14.90 -4.82 -2.24
CA ASP A 22 14.54 -3.67 -3.11
C ASP A 22 14.59 -4.05 -4.60
N ALA A 23 15.45 -5.01 -4.98
CA ALA A 23 15.55 -5.49 -6.35
C ALA A 23 14.35 -6.36 -6.74
N ASP A 24 13.83 -7.18 -5.82
CA ASP A 24 12.63 -8.00 -6.06
C ASP A 24 11.41 -7.09 -6.25
N VAL A 25 11.26 -6.09 -5.39
CA VAL A 25 10.20 -5.07 -5.51
C VAL A 25 10.34 -4.28 -6.81
N ALA A 26 11.55 -3.85 -7.16
CA ALA A 26 11.77 -3.13 -8.43
C ALA A 26 11.41 -3.99 -9.65
N ALA A 27 11.71 -5.28 -9.62
CA ALA A 27 11.37 -6.22 -10.70
C ALA A 27 9.86 -6.45 -10.82
N ASP A 28 9.15 -6.56 -9.69
CA ASP A 28 7.69 -6.72 -9.66
C ASP A 28 6.95 -5.47 -10.15
N LEU A 29 7.45 -4.27 -9.84
CA LEU A 29 6.85 -3.00 -10.24
C LEU A 29 7.10 -2.62 -11.70
N ALA A 30 8.19 -3.10 -12.31
CA ALA A 30 8.58 -2.70 -13.65
C ALA A 30 7.53 -2.97 -14.75
N PRO A 31 6.81 -4.12 -14.78
CA PRO A 31 5.71 -4.36 -15.72
C PRO A 31 4.57 -3.36 -15.62
N ALA A 32 4.39 -2.71 -14.46
CA ALA A 32 3.36 -1.69 -14.25
C ALA A 32 3.78 -0.30 -14.75
N GLY A 33 5.01 -0.13 -15.25
CA GLY A 33 5.57 1.17 -15.57
C GLY A 33 5.96 1.98 -14.33
N LEU A 34 6.24 1.31 -13.21
CA LEU A 34 6.66 1.94 -11.97
C LEU A 34 8.15 1.70 -11.76
N HIS A 35 8.95 2.75 -11.95
CA HIS A 35 10.38 2.69 -11.72
C HIS A 35 10.67 2.90 -10.24
N PHE A 36 11.22 1.89 -9.58
CA PHE A 36 11.70 2.00 -8.21
C PHE A 36 12.83 3.04 -8.12
N VAL A 37 12.69 4.02 -7.22
CA VAL A 37 13.71 5.04 -6.98
C VAL A 37 14.46 4.75 -5.67
N ALA A 38 13.73 4.58 -4.57
CA ALA A 38 14.30 4.28 -3.25
C ALA A 38 13.23 3.80 -2.27
N ARG A 39 13.60 2.94 -1.32
CA ARG A 39 12.78 2.69 -0.13
C ARG A 39 12.85 3.92 0.79
N ASP A 40 11.72 4.51 1.14
CA ASP A 40 11.67 5.61 2.09
C ASP A 40 11.75 5.05 3.51
N ARG A 41 12.80 5.43 4.24
CA ARG A 41 13.06 5.02 5.63
C ARG A 41 12.80 6.16 6.62
N ALA A 42 12.23 7.27 6.16
CA ALA A 42 12.01 8.44 6.98
C ALA A 42 10.81 8.22 7.92
N ALA A 43 11.07 8.20 9.23
CA ALA A 43 10.05 8.07 10.28
C ALA A 43 9.06 9.25 10.37
N ILE A 44 9.19 10.26 9.50
CA ILE A 44 8.33 11.46 9.47
C ILE A 44 7.11 11.31 8.56
N ARG A 45 7.02 10.21 7.79
CA ARG A 45 5.86 9.94 6.93
C ARG A 45 4.69 9.43 7.75
N ILE A 46 3.47 9.63 7.23
CA ILE A 46 2.30 8.90 7.74
C ILE A 46 2.62 7.40 7.79
N PRO A 47 2.38 6.70 8.92
CA PRO A 47 2.53 5.25 8.96
C PRO A 47 1.67 4.57 7.89
N VAL A 48 2.20 3.56 7.22
CA VAL A 48 1.53 2.91 6.07
C VAL A 48 0.19 2.29 6.52
N GLU A 49 0.17 1.69 7.70
CA GLU A 49 -1.03 1.13 8.33
C GLU A 49 -2.12 2.19 8.54
N ALA A 50 -1.73 3.43 8.88
CA ALA A 50 -2.67 4.53 9.06
C ALA A 50 -3.19 5.03 7.71
N ALA A 51 -2.36 5.01 6.66
CA ALA A 51 -2.77 5.35 5.30
C ALA A 51 -3.83 4.38 4.76
N ASN A 52 -3.78 3.11 5.16
CA ASN A 52 -4.79 2.10 4.82
C ASN A 52 -6.19 2.39 5.39
N LEU A 53 -6.34 3.33 6.32
CA LEU A 53 -7.64 3.80 6.80
C LEU A 53 -8.28 4.88 5.92
N ALA A 54 -7.70 5.22 4.77
CA ALA A 54 -8.31 6.16 3.83
C ALA A 54 -9.78 5.82 3.47
N PRO A 55 -10.18 4.54 3.28
CA PRO A 55 -11.59 4.17 3.07
C PRO A 55 -12.53 4.45 4.26
N CYS A 56 -11.99 4.68 5.46
CA CYS A 56 -12.75 5.05 6.66
C CYS A 56 -12.89 6.58 6.83
N CYS A 57 -12.20 7.38 6.01
CA CYS A 57 -12.36 8.83 5.97
C CYS A 57 -13.70 9.20 5.32
N ARG A 58 -14.28 10.34 5.72
CA ARG A 58 -15.60 10.79 5.28
C ARG A 58 -15.50 11.99 4.33
N ASP A 59 -16.60 12.34 3.68
CA ASP A 59 -16.71 13.53 2.83
C ASP A 59 -16.30 14.82 3.58
N GLU A 60 -16.61 14.90 4.88
CA GLU A 60 -16.22 16.01 5.77
C GLU A 60 -14.69 16.18 5.91
N ASP A 61 -13.93 15.09 5.72
CA ASP A 61 -12.46 15.10 5.69
C ASP A 61 -11.92 15.57 4.33
N GLY A 62 -12.79 15.98 3.40
CA GLY A 62 -12.44 16.36 2.03
C GLY A 62 -12.18 15.16 1.12
N ARG A 63 -12.60 13.95 1.52
CA ARG A 63 -12.45 12.73 0.72
C ARG A 63 -13.12 12.91 -0.64
N ILE A 64 -12.43 12.46 -1.68
CA ILE A 64 -12.91 12.45 -3.06
C ILE A 64 -12.90 11.02 -3.56
N ASP A 65 -14.08 10.48 -3.86
CA ASP A 65 -14.23 9.16 -4.44
C ASP A 65 -14.25 9.22 -5.97
N GLY A 66 -13.49 8.32 -6.59
CA GLY A 66 -13.70 7.99 -7.99
C GLY A 66 -14.86 7.02 -8.17
N PRO A 67 -15.36 6.88 -9.41
CA PRO A 67 -16.41 5.92 -9.72
C PRO A 67 -16.01 4.48 -9.35
N SER A 68 -16.97 3.60 -9.09
CA SER A 68 -16.68 2.18 -8.93
C SER A 68 -16.61 1.49 -10.28
N VAL A 69 -15.64 0.59 -10.44
CA VAL A 69 -15.50 -0.31 -11.58
C VAL A 69 -15.89 -1.72 -11.14
N ASP A 70 -16.78 -2.36 -11.89
CA ASP A 70 -17.17 -3.75 -11.66
C ASP A 70 -16.02 -4.70 -12.02
N LEU A 71 -15.72 -5.68 -11.16
CA LEU A 71 -14.67 -6.66 -11.40
C LEU A 71 -15.01 -7.65 -12.53
N ASP A 72 -16.30 -7.81 -12.86
CA ASP A 72 -16.75 -8.64 -13.98
C ASP A 72 -16.75 -7.87 -15.32
N ASP A 73 -16.40 -6.57 -15.31
CA ASP A 73 -16.30 -5.77 -16.52
C ASP A 73 -15.15 -6.27 -17.42
N SER A 74 -15.46 -6.49 -18.70
CA SER A 74 -14.47 -6.97 -19.67
C SER A 74 -13.31 -5.98 -19.89
N ASP A 75 -13.54 -4.70 -19.64
CA ASP A 75 -12.55 -3.62 -19.72
C ASP A 75 -12.22 -3.05 -18.33
N ARG A 76 -12.27 -3.88 -17.28
CA ARG A 76 -11.98 -3.42 -15.90
C ARG A 76 -10.61 -2.75 -15.77
N ALA A 77 -9.57 -3.29 -16.41
CA ALA A 77 -8.22 -2.79 -16.26
C ALA A 77 -8.08 -1.39 -16.87
N GLY A 78 -8.61 -1.18 -18.08
CA GLY A 78 -8.64 0.13 -18.74
C GLY A 78 -9.39 1.18 -17.92
N LYS A 79 -10.55 0.80 -17.37
CA LYS A 79 -11.37 1.70 -16.54
C LYS A 79 -10.69 2.07 -15.21
N ILE A 80 -10.11 1.10 -14.51
CA ILE A 80 -9.37 1.33 -13.25
C ILE A 80 -8.17 2.23 -13.52
N ASN A 81 -7.37 1.93 -14.55
CA ASN A 81 -6.21 2.75 -14.94
C ASN A 81 -6.61 4.20 -15.24
N ALA A 82 -7.60 4.40 -16.13
CA ALA A 82 -8.06 5.72 -16.51
C ALA A 82 -8.58 6.53 -15.31
N GLN A 83 -9.34 5.89 -14.42
CA GLN A 83 -9.82 6.53 -13.21
C GLN A 83 -8.69 6.89 -12.24
N TRP A 84 -7.80 5.94 -11.97
CA TRP A 84 -6.69 6.11 -11.05
C TRP A 84 -5.81 7.29 -11.50
N PHE A 85 -5.43 7.30 -12.78
CA PHE A 85 -4.58 8.36 -13.32
C PHE A 85 -5.25 9.72 -13.32
N ARG A 86 -6.55 9.79 -13.64
CA ARG A 86 -7.33 11.02 -13.59
C ARG A 86 -7.38 11.59 -12.16
N LEU A 87 -7.62 10.74 -11.16
CA LEU A 87 -7.64 11.16 -9.76
C LEU A 87 -6.25 11.60 -9.28
N ALA A 88 -5.23 10.78 -9.52
CA ALA A 88 -3.85 11.06 -9.14
C ALA A 88 -3.34 12.39 -9.72
N THR A 89 -3.62 12.63 -11.00
CA THR A 89 -3.25 13.90 -11.67
C THR A 89 -4.08 15.06 -11.12
N GLY A 90 -5.39 14.88 -10.99
CA GLY A 90 -6.31 15.94 -10.56
C GLY A 90 -6.12 16.38 -9.10
N SER A 91 -5.62 15.49 -8.23
CA SER A 91 -5.35 15.79 -6.83
C SER A 91 -3.93 16.29 -6.56
N GLY A 92 -3.00 16.11 -7.51
CA GLY A 92 -1.59 16.44 -7.32
C GLY A 92 -0.80 15.36 -6.57
N LEU A 93 -1.10 14.08 -6.82
CA LEU A 93 -0.32 12.96 -6.27
C LEU A 93 1.14 13.01 -6.74
N PHE A 94 1.32 13.33 -8.02
CA PHE A 94 2.61 13.35 -8.70
C PHE A 94 3.34 14.68 -8.51
N ASP A 95 4.65 14.61 -8.29
CA ASP A 95 5.52 15.78 -8.42
C ASP A 95 5.89 16.08 -9.90
N GLU A 96 6.80 17.03 -10.10
CA GLU A 96 7.30 17.44 -11.44
C GLU A 96 8.02 16.32 -12.21
N HIS A 97 8.47 15.27 -11.52
CA HIS A 97 9.13 14.10 -12.09
C HIS A 97 8.19 12.89 -12.20
N ARG A 98 6.90 13.05 -11.86
CA ARG A 98 5.93 11.96 -11.72
C ARG A 98 6.32 10.96 -10.62
N GLU A 99 7.06 11.42 -9.62
CA GLU A 99 7.39 10.64 -8.43
C GLU A 99 6.29 10.74 -7.37
N PHE A 100 6.10 9.63 -6.66
CA PHE A 100 5.22 9.52 -5.51
C PHE A 100 5.69 8.36 -4.62
N LEU A 101 5.11 8.24 -3.42
CA LEU A 101 5.34 7.12 -2.52
C LEU A 101 4.24 6.06 -2.73
N LEU A 102 4.65 4.81 -2.87
CA LEU A 102 3.79 3.64 -3.00
C LEU A 102 3.96 2.75 -1.77
N GLU A 103 2.85 2.28 -1.22
CA GLU A 103 2.87 1.24 -0.20
C GLU A 103 3.32 -0.09 -0.82
N VAL A 104 4.29 -0.74 -0.21
CA VAL A 104 4.75 -2.08 -0.59
C VAL A 104 4.88 -2.93 0.66
N ASP A 105 4.36 -4.15 0.59
CA ASP A 105 4.61 -5.19 1.59
C ASP A 105 5.87 -5.96 1.21
N TYR A 106 6.85 -5.96 2.12
CA TYR A 106 8.11 -6.67 1.97
C TYR A 106 8.07 -8.08 2.57
N SER A 107 6.96 -8.49 3.17
CA SER A 107 6.81 -9.82 3.72
C SER A 107 6.66 -10.88 2.60
N GLU A 108 7.30 -12.03 2.78
CA GLU A 108 7.01 -13.23 1.97
C GLU A 108 5.82 -14.01 2.53
N ALA A 109 5.43 -13.76 3.78
CA ALA A 109 4.36 -14.48 4.48
C ALA A 109 3.20 -13.54 4.84
N PRO A 110 1.94 -13.94 4.53
CA PRO A 110 0.79 -13.06 4.66
C PRO A 110 0.39 -12.70 6.10
N ASP A 111 0.92 -13.42 7.11
CA ASP A 111 0.47 -13.30 8.50
C ASP A 111 1.20 -12.17 9.28
N GLU A 112 2.31 -11.65 8.75
CA GLU A 112 3.13 -10.61 9.38
C GLU A 112 3.61 -9.60 8.32
N PRO A 113 2.75 -8.64 7.92
CA PRO A 113 3.10 -7.71 6.84
C PRO A 113 4.26 -6.79 7.23
N GLU A 114 5.20 -6.58 6.30
CA GLU A 114 6.33 -5.66 6.44
C GLU A 114 6.10 -4.47 5.51
N LEU A 115 5.17 -3.60 5.89
CA LEU A 115 4.77 -2.47 5.06
C LEU A 115 5.81 -1.35 5.08
N ALA A 116 6.14 -0.83 3.90
CA ALA A 116 7.00 0.34 3.76
C ALA A 116 6.54 1.25 2.62
N TRP A 117 6.90 2.52 2.72
CA TRP A 117 6.83 3.45 1.59
C TRP A 117 8.01 3.24 0.67
N VAL A 118 7.74 3.16 -0.63
CA VAL A 118 8.72 3.12 -1.70
C VAL A 118 8.49 4.30 -2.61
N ARG A 119 9.52 5.11 -2.82
CA ARG A 119 9.48 6.15 -3.85
C ARG A 119 9.61 5.52 -5.22
N VAL A 120 8.63 5.80 -6.08
CA VAL A 120 8.56 5.31 -7.44
C VAL A 120 8.33 6.46 -8.41
N GLN A 121 8.76 6.31 -9.65
CA GLN A 121 8.47 7.21 -10.76
C GLN A 121 7.55 6.51 -11.76
N LEU A 122 6.46 7.17 -12.16
CA LEU A 122 5.54 6.67 -13.17
C LEU A 122 6.06 6.97 -14.58
N SER A 123 6.24 5.93 -15.40
CA SER A 123 6.63 6.04 -16.81
C SER A 123 5.50 6.55 -17.71
N ASP A 124 5.81 6.86 -18.98
CA ASP A 124 4.79 7.17 -20.00
C ASP A 124 3.96 5.94 -20.38
N GLU A 125 4.59 4.76 -20.41
CA GLU A 125 3.94 3.46 -20.65
C GLU A 125 3.72 2.74 -19.32
N TRP A 126 2.51 2.81 -18.78
CA TRP A 126 2.16 2.27 -17.46
C TRP A 126 0.84 1.47 -17.49
N ASP A 127 0.72 0.52 -16.56
CA ASP A 127 -0.47 -0.31 -16.39
C ASP A 127 -0.57 -0.80 -14.94
N ILE A 128 -1.38 -0.12 -14.12
CA ILE A 128 -1.52 -0.42 -12.69
C ILE A 128 -2.41 -1.64 -12.45
N ALA A 129 -3.47 -1.81 -13.26
CA ALA A 129 -4.48 -2.84 -13.04
C ALA A 129 -4.27 -4.12 -13.87
N GLY A 130 -3.58 -4.04 -15.00
CA GLY A 130 -3.40 -5.13 -15.96
C GLY A 130 -1.99 -5.74 -15.99
N SER A 131 -0.99 -5.09 -15.37
CA SER A 131 0.41 -5.57 -15.40
C SER A 131 0.65 -6.87 -14.64
N GLY A 132 -0.17 -7.16 -13.63
CA GLY A 132 0.01 -8.31 -12.75
C GLY A 132 1.10 -8.13 -11.68
N ALA A 133 1.59 -6.90 -11.48
CA ALA A 133 2.50 -6.58 -10.37
C ALA A 133 1.83 -6.91 -9.03
N SER A 134 2.44 -7.81 -8.27
CA SER A 134 1.89 -8.31 -7.01
C SER A 134 1.88 -7.28 -5.89
N ALA A 135 2.83 -6.33 -5.91
CA ALA A 135 2.89 -5.20 -4.98
C ALA A 135 1.69 -4.23 -5.14
N LEU A 136 0.99 -4.28 -6.27
CA LEU A 136 -0.19 -3.45 -6.51
C LEU A 136 -1.50 -4.14 -6.12
N GLY A 137 -1.46 -5.40 -5.67
CA GLY A 137 -2.64 -6.15 -5.27
C GLY A 137 -2.59 -7.61 -5.73
N SER A 138 -3.62 -8.36 -5.36
CA SER A 138 -3.67 -9.80 -5.61
C SER A 138 -4.65 -10.16 -6.72
N TYR A 139 -4.33 -11.21 -7.48
CA TYR A 139 -5.22 -11.78 -8.51
C TYR A 139 -5.74 -10.77 -9.54
N GLY A 140 -4.94 -9.76 -9.89
CA GLY A 140 -5.32 -8.71 -10.84
C GLY A 140 -6.38 -7.73 -10.31
N VAL A 141 -6.54 -7.65 -8.99
CA VAL A 141 -7.38 -6.67 -8.31
C VAL A 141 -6.48 -5.71 -7.54
N PRO A 142 -6.33 -4.46 -7.98
CA PRO A 142 -5.42 -3.55 -7.34
C PRO A 142 -5.92 -3.12 -5.97
N GLU A 143 -5.02 -3.16 -5.00
CA GLU A 143 -5.27 -2.80 -3.62
C GLU A 143 -3.97 -2.29 -2.97
N PHE A 144 -3.73 -0.98 -3.08
CA PHE A 144 -2.57 -0.32 -2.49
C PHE A 144 -2.87 1.13 -2.09
N SER A 145 -2.03 1.70 -1.22
CA SER A 145 -1.97 3.13 -0.93
C SER A 145 -0.85 3.84 -1.71
N ALA A 146 -1.08 5.11 -2.04
CA ALA A 146 -0.10 6.00 -2.64
C ALA A 146 -0.14 7.37 -1.94
N LEU A 147 1.00 8.03 -1.78
CA LEU A 147 1.14 9.29 -1.08
C LEU A 147 2.01 10.26 -1.88
N SER A 148 1.62 11.53 -1.96
CA SER A 148 2.46 12.55 -2.60
C SER A 148 3.77 12.74 -1.84
N ILE A 149 4.85 13.13 -2.53
CA ILE A 149 6.16 13.35 -1.90
C ILE A 149 6.11 14.37 -0.75
N ASP A 150 5.23 15.37 -0.87
CA ASP A 150 4.98 16.42 0.13
C ASP A 150 3.91 16.05 1.18
N GLU A 151 3.38 14.82 1.12
CA GLU A 151 2.39 14.22 2.03
C GLU A 151 1.03 14.93 2.09
N ARG A 152 0.75 15.81 1.11
CA ARG A 152 -0.52 16.53 1.03
C ARG A 152 -1.65 15.71 0.44
N VAL A 153 -1.36 14.62 -0.26
CA VAL A 153 -2.35 13.82 -0.96
C VAL A 153 -2.11 12.35 -0.62
N LEU A 154 -3.06 11.75 0.09
CA LEU A 154 -3.13 10.30 0.25
C LEU A 154 -4.17 9.76 -0.74
N MET A 155 -3.83 8.72 -1.47
CA MET A 155 -4.71 8.03 -2.40
C MET A 155 -4.73 6.55 -2.06
N ARG A 156 -5.91 5.93 -2.11
CA ARG A 156 -6.07 4.48 -1.93
C ARG A 156 -6.86 3.93 -3.09
N THR A 157 -6.37 2.87 -3.71
CA THR A 157 -7.17 2.00 -4.58
C THR A 157 -7.61 0.81 -3.75
N THR A 158 -8.91 0.56 -3.64
CA THR A 158 -9.43 -0.48 -2.75
C THR A 158 -10.46 -1.35 -3.46
N ARG A 159 -10.45 -2.64 -3.12
CA ARG A 159 -11.53 -3.56 -3.43
C ARG A 159 -12.66 -3.37 -2.41
N TRP A 160 -13.89 -3.39 -2.89
CA TRP A 160 -15.10 -3.33 -2.08
C TRP A 160 -15.78 -4.69 -2.00
N GLY A 161 -16.47 -4.96 -0.88
CA GLY A 161 -17.18 -6.21 -0.65
C GLY A 161 -18.37 -6.47 -1.57
N ASN A 162 -18.75 -5.49 -2.40
CA ASN A 162 -19.80 -5.61 -3.43
C ASN A 162 -19.28 -6.03 -4.80
N GLY A 163 -18.01 -6.44 -4.92
CA GLY A 163 -17.43 -6.87 -6.20
C GLY A 163 -16.93 -5.73 -7.09
N THR A 164 -16.70 -4.54 -6.52
CA THR A 164 -16.17 -3.40 -7.27
C THR A 164 -14.79 -2.97 -6.76
N VAL A 165 -14.08 -2.20 -7.57
CA VAL A 165 -12.85 -1.48 -7.20
C VAL A 165 -13.06 -0.01 -7.45
N SER A 166 -12.55 0.83 -6.55
CA SER A 166 -12.41 2.26 -6.85
C SER A 166 -11.14 2.80 -6.21
N SER A 167 -10.71 3.95 -6.72
CA SER A 167 -9.74 4.79 -6.02
C SER A 167 -10.41 5.98 -5.37
N LEU A 168 -9.87 6.38 -4.22
CA LEU A 168 -10.28 7.55 -3.45
C LEU A 168 -9.05 8.37 -3.04
N VAL A 169 -9.26 9.66 -2.79
CA VAL A 169 -8.24 10.61 -2.36
C VAL A 169 -8.65 11.24 -1.04
N VAL A 170 -7.70 11.41 -0.14
CA VAL A 170 -7.81 12.16 1.11
C VAL A 170 -6.79 13.31 1.08
N PRO A 171 -7.22 14.56 0.90
CA PRO A 171 -6.35 15.71 0.94
C PRO A 171 -5.94 16.04 2.39
N SER A 172 -4.70 16.50 2.57
CA SER A 172 -4.13 16.83 3.89
C SER A 172 -4.39 15.73 4.94
N PRO A 173 -3.99 14.46 4.70
CA PRO A 173 -4.32 13.32 5.57
C PRO A 173 -3.90 13.56 7.03
N VAL A 174 -2.89 14.39 7.25
CA VAL A 174 -2.43 14.78 8.58
C VAL A 174 -3.45 15.56 9.43
N LYS A 175 -4.46 16.15 8.81
CA LYS A 175 -5.55 16.86 9.50
C LYS A 175 -6.75 15.96 9.81
N VAL A 176 -6.77 14.74 9.27
CA VAL A 176 -7.93 13.86 9.34
C VAL A 176 -7.95 13.10 10.65
N SER A 177 -9.01 13.30 11.42
CA SER A 177 -9.13 12.73 12.78
C SER A 177 -9.08 11.20 12.78
N THR A 178 -9.70 10.53 11.81
CA THR A 178 -9.66 9.07 11.66
C THR A 178 -8.22 8.55 11.60
N ILE A 179 -7.39 9.17 10.77
CA ILE A 179 -5.97 8.82 10.62
C ILE A 179 -5.21 9.15 11.91
N ARG A 180 -5.35 10.37 12.43
CA ARG A 180 -4.63 10.80 13.64
C ARG A 180 -4.94 9.94 14.85
N ASN A 181 -6.22 9.65 15.10
CA ASN A 181 -6.66 8.82 16.23
C ASN A 181 -6.07 7.41 16.14
N TYR A 182 -5.94 6.87 14.92
CA TYR A 182 -5.31 5.57 14.73
C TYR A 182 -3.81 5.64 15.03
N VAL A 183 -3.10 6.66 14.54
CA VAL A 183 -1.68 6.84 14.86
C VAL A 183 -1.47 7.05 16.37
N GLU A 184 -2.35 7.79 17.05
CA GLU A 184 -2.34 7.93 18.51
C GLU A 184 -2.48 6.59 19.22
N TRP A 185 -3.42 5.74 18.76
CA TRP A 185 -3.58 4.39 19.27
C TRP A 185 -2.32 3.53 19.02
N MET A 186 -1.69 3.63 17.85
CA MET A 186 -0.45 2.92 17.54
C MET A 186 0.64 3.21 18.57
N THR A 187 0.77 4.45 19.04
CA THR A 187 1.84 4.84 19.99
C THR A 187 1.81 4.06 21.31
N ASN A 188 0.65 3.55 21.74
CA ASN A 188 0.48 2.87 23.02
C ASN A 188 0.04 1.40 22.86
N SER A 189 -0.04 0.90 21.64
CA SER A 189 -0.50 -0.45 21.35
C SER A 189 0.65 -1.45 21.39
N SER A 190 0.52 -2.48 22.24
CA SER A 190 1.47 -3.60 22.30
C SER A 190 1.49 -4.46 21.03
N PHE A 191 0.57 -4.21 20.10
CA PHE A 191 0.56 -4.85 18.79
C PHE A 191 1.74 -4.40 17.92
N TYR A 192 2.21 -3.16 18.11
CA TYR A 192 3.29 -2.60 17.30
C TYR A 192 4.65 -2.67 18.00
N PRO A 193 5.73 -3.00 17.27
CA PRO A 193 7.09 -2.87 17.78
C PRO A 193 7.42 -1.44 18.22
N PHE A 194 8.32 -1.32 19.18
CA PHE A 194 8.74 -0.01 19.74
C PHE A 194 9.17 0.99 18.66
N ALA A 195 9.88 0.55 17.62
CA ALA A 195 10.30 1.43 16.52
C ALA A 195 9.12 2.06 15.76
N VAL A 196 8.04 1.29 15.55
CA VAL A 196 6.80 1.78 14.92
C VAL A 196 6.08 2.76 15.84
N GLN A 197 6.04 2.47 17.15
CA GLN A 197 5.47 3.39 18.14
C GLN A 197 6.22 4.73 18.16
N GLU A 198 7.55 4.71 18.13
CA GLU A 198 8.37 5.93 18.10
C GLU A 198 8.18 6.72 16.80
N ALA A 199 8.12 6.05 15.64
CA ALA A 199 7.81 6.72 14.38
C ALA A 199 6.43 7.40 14.41
N ALA A 200 5.41 6.71 14.95
CA ALA A 200 4.08 7.28 15.15
C ALA A 200 4.10 8.53 16.06
N ARG A 201 4.89 8.52 17.15
CA ARG A 201 5.07 9.70 18.03
C ARG A 201 5.75 10.87 17.31
N VAL A 202 6.79 10.58 16.52
CA VAL A 202 7.49 11.60 15.72
C VAL A 202 6.54 12.23 14.70
N TRP A 203 5.73 11.42 14.01
CA TRP A 203 4.75 11.92 13.05
C TRP A 203 3.72 12.87 13.69
N LEU A 204 3.16 12.49 14.85
CA LEU A 204 2.16 13.31 15.54
C LEU A 204 2.68 14.66 16.03
N THR A 205 3.99 14.79 16.26
CA THR A 205 4.62 16.00 16.82
C THR A 205 5.26 16.91 15.77
N THR A 206 5.50 16.41 14.56
CA THR A 206 6.16 17.15 13.47
C THR A 206 5.16 17.82 12.51
N ARG A 207 3.84 17.68 12.76
CA ARG A 207 2.79 18.06 11.82
C ARG A 207 1.56 18.71 12.47
#